data_AF-A0A7J5CEC2-F1
#
_entry.id   AF-A0A7J5CEC2-F1
#
_cell.length_a   1.000
_cell.length_b   1.000
_cell.length_c   1.000
_cell.angle_alpha   90.00
_cell.angle_beta   90.00
_cell.angle_gamma   90.00
#
_symmetry.space_group_name_H-M   'P 1'
#
loop_
_entity.id
_entity.type
_entity.pdbx_description
1 polymer ?
#
loop_
_entity_poly.entity_id
_entity_poly.type
_entity_poly.pdbx_seq_one_letter_code
_entity_poly.pdbx_strand_id
1 'polypeptide(L)' 'MNIERTTLPGIGVRHTFTTRQGRRIGIVEYQVGDRRDVVHDDPDDPDGMISLTLTRTEASALAALLGFPELVAVPA' A
#
# COMPACT_ATOMS: atom_id res chain seq x y z
N MET A 1 5.09 9.45 -12.27
CA MET A 1 5.22 8.16 -11.55
C MET A 1 4.45 7.12 -12.34
N ASN A 2 5.03 5.95 -12.62
CA ASN A 2 4.33 4.87 -13.31
C ASN A 2 3.85 3.84 -12.28
N ILE A 3 2.62 3.38 -12.41
CA ILE A 3 2.04 2.36 -11.54
C ILE A 3 1.80 1.13 -12.41
N GLU A 4 2.52 0.06 -12.11
CA GLU A 4 2.32 -1.23 -12.75
C GLU A 4 1.18 -1.96 -12.05
N ARG A 5 0.22 -2.47 -12.83
CA ARG A 5 -0.91 -3.26 -12.33
C ARG A 5 -0.79 -4.69 -12.82
N THR A 6 -0.70 -5.63 -11.89
CA THR A 6 -0.64 -7.07 -12.16
C THR A 6 -1.86 -7.75 -11.56
N THR A 7 -2.62 -8.49 -12.38
CA THR A 7 -3.65 -9.39 -11.85
C THR A 7 -2.99 -10.61 -11.22
N LEU A 8 -3.46 -11.01 -10.04
CA LEU A 8 -3.01 -12.19 -9.31
C LEU A 8 -4.18 -13.20 -9.30
N PRO A 9 -4.20 -14.19 -10.22
CA PRO A 9 -5.31 -15.14 -10.32
C PRO A 9 -5.60 -15.82 -8.98
N GLY A 10 -6.85 -15.77 -8.53
CA GLY A 10 -7.27 -16.37 -7.26
C GLY A 10 -6.95 -15.54 -6.01
N ILE A 11 -6.18 -14.45 -6.13
CA ILE A 11 -5.73 -13.61 -5.01
C ILE A 11 -6.32 -12.21 -5.09
N GLY A 12 -6.24 -11.56 -6.26
CA GLY A 12 -6.73 -10.20 -6.46
C GLY A 12 -5.84 -9.39 -7.41
N VAL A 13 -5.45 -8.18 -7.03
CA VAL A 13 -4.66 -7.28 -7.87
C VAL A 13 -3.50 -6.71 -7.08
N ARG A 14 -2.32 -6.68 -7.69
CA ARG A 14 -1.15 -5.99 -7.16
C ARG A 14 -0.87 -4.74 -7.98
N HIS A 15 -0.73 -3.62 -7.29
CA HIS A 15 -0.19 -2.38 -7.84
C HIS A 15 1.23 -2.20 -7.34
N THR A 16 2.19 -1.88 -8.21
CA THR A 16 3.56 -1.58 -7.80
C THR A 16 4.04 -0.28 -8.41
N PHE A 17 4.80 0.49 -7.64
CA PHE A 17 5.48 1.69 -8.11
C PHE A 17 6.82 1.87 -7.39
N THR A 18 7.70 2.63 -8.02
CA THR A 18 8.98 3.00 -7.43
C THR A 18 8.91 4.44 -6.95
N THR A 19 9.27 4.67 -5.69
CA THR A 19 9.34 6.02 -5.12
C THR A 19 10.54 6.79 -5.69
N ARG A 20 10.58 8.11 -5.49
CA ARG A 20 11.73 8.94 -5.86
C ARG A 20 13.03 8.50 -5.16
N GLN A 21 12.93 7.85 -4.01
CA GLN A 21 14.08 7.34 -3.25
C GLN A 21 14.57 5.97 -3.76
N GLY A 22 13.97 5.42 -4.82
CA GLY A 22 14.33 4.12 -5.37
C GLY A 22 13.65 2.93 -4.71
N ARG A 23 12.89 3.15 -3.62
CA ARG A 23 12.16 2.09 -2.91
C ARG A 23 11.00 1.57 -3.73
N ARG A 24 10.87 0.24 -3.85
CA ARG A 24 9.75 -0.40 -4.56
C ARG A 24 8.62 -0.69 -3.58
N ILE A 25 7.45 -0.10 -3.82
CA ILE A 25 6.25 -0.31 -3.02
C ILE A 25 5.25 -1.13 -3.83
N GLY A 26 4.65 -2.13 -3.19
CA GLY A 26 3.57 -2.95 -3.69
C GLY A 26 2.33 -2.83 -2.80
N ILE A 27 1.15 -2.77 -3.42
CA ILE A 27 -0.14 -2.81 -2.74
C ILE A 27 -0.91 -3.98 -3.33
N VAL A 28 -1.18 -5.00 -2.51
CA VAL A 28 -1.99 -6.16 -2.89
C VAL A 28 -3.39 -5.96 -2.35
N GLU A 29 -4.36 -5.81 -3.25
CA GLU A 29 -5.78 -5.86 -2.90
C GLU A 29 -6.28 -7.29 -3.10
N TYR A 30 -6.73 -7.91 -2.01
CA TYR A 30 -7.28 -9.25 -2.07
C TYR A 30 -8.75 -9.22 -2.50
N GLN A 31 -9.12 -10.18 -3.33
CA GLN A 31 -10.49 -10.33 -3.83
C GLN A 31 -11.45 -10.94 -2.79
N VAL A 32 -10.92 -11.67 -1.81
CA VAL A 32 -11.66 -12.28 -0.69
C VAL A 32 -10.97 -11.93 0.62
N GLY A 33 -11.78 -11.65 1.64
CA GLY A 33 -11.28 -11.14 2.91
C GLY A 33 -10.93 -9.68 2.74
N ASP A 34 -11.43 -8.84 3.63
CA ASP A 34 -11.34 -7.38 3.55
C ASP A 34 -9.91 -6.88 3.83
N ARG A 35 -8.94 -7.39 3.08
CA ARG A 35 -7.51 -7.34 3.33
C ARG A 35 -6.80 -6.62 2.21
N ARG A 36 -5.85 -5.78 2.59
CA ARG A 36 -4.87 -5.17 1.71
C ARG A 36 -3.49 -5.30 2.33
N ASP A 37 -2.51 -5.71 1.56
CA ASP A 37 -1.13 -5.75 2.04
C ASP A 37 -0.32 -4.65 1.37
N VAL A 38 0.38 -3.86 2.17
CA VAL A 38 1.42 -2.95 1.70
C VAL A 38 2.76 -3.67 1.86
N VAL A 39 3.48 -3.85 0.77
CA VAL A 39 4.76 -4.54 0.74
C VAL A 39 5.82 -3.56 0.25
N HIS A 40 6.98 -3.56 0.88
CA HIS A 40 8.13 -2.81 0.40
C HIS A 40 9.42 -3.61 0.64
N ASP A 41 10.46 -3.20 -0.06
CA ASP A 41 11.83 -3.71 0.09
C ASP A 41 12.34 -3.50 1.52
N ASP A 42 13.06 -4.48 2.03
CA ASP A 42 13.77 -4.38 3.30
C ASP A 42 15.09 -3.59 3.10
N PRO A 43 15.34 -2.51 3.86
CA PRO A 43 16.61 -1.77 3.74
C PRO A 43 17.83 -2.56 4.22
N ASP A 44 17.65 -3.54 5.09
CA ASP A 44 18.73 -4.34 5.70
C ASP A 44 18.95 -5.68 4.97
N ASP A 45 17.98 -6.12 4.17
CA ASP A 45 18.05 -7.33 3.34
C ASP A 45 17.60 -7.03 1.90
N PRO A 46 18.52 -7.00 0.92
CA PRO A 46 18.18 -6.76 -0.50
C PRO A 46 17.18 -7.76 -1.10
N ASP A 47 17.11 -8.97 -0.55
CA ASP A 47 16.18 -10.01 -0.97
C ASP A 47 14.92 -10.07 -0.06
N GLY A 48 14.93 -9.30 1.03
CA GLY A 48 13.87 -9.22 2.01
C GLY A 48 12.71 -8.33 1.56
N MET A 49 11.51 -8.74 1.95
CA MET A 49 10.30 -7.92 1.80
C MET A 49 9.60 -7.78 3.14
N ILE A 50 9.25 -6.54 3.48
CA ILE A 50 8.47 -6.24 4.68
C ILE A 50 7.03 -5.93 4.25
N SER A 51 6.06 -6.60 4.87
CA SER A 51 4.64 -6.44 4.60
C SER A 51 3.86 -5.92 5.82
N LEU A 52 2.92 -5.01 5.57
CA LEU A 52 1.91 -4.55 6.52
C LEU A 52 0.52 -4.94 6.00
N THR A 53 -0.19 -5.73 6.79
CA THR A 53 -1.59 -6.13 6.51
C THR A 53 -2.55 -5.09 7.07
N LEU A 54 -3.48 -4.63 6.23
CA LEU A 54 -4.51 -3.66 6.57
C LEU A 54 -5.89 -4.21 6.24
N THR A 55 -6.86 -3.86 7.06
CA THR A 55 -8.29 -3.96 6.71
C THR A 55 -8.66 -2.92 5.66
N ARG A 56 -9.85 -3.01 5.03
CA ARG A 56 -10.31 -1.93 4.13
C ARG A 56 -10.47 -0.61 4.83
N THR A 57 -10.93 -0.60 6.07
CA THR A 57 -11.12 0.62 6.86
C THR A 57 -9.78 1.29 7.12
N GLU A 58 -8.77 0.55 7.59
CA GLU A 58 -7.42 1.09 7.83
C GLU A 58 -6.77 1.57 6.54
N ALA A 59 -6.88 0.81 5.45
CA ALA A 59 -6.35 1.21 4.15
C ALA A 59 -7.02 2.49 3.62
N SER A 60 -8.33 2.65 3.83
CA SER A 60 -9.06 3.86 3.46
C SER A 60 -8.63 5.07 4.29
N ALA A 61 -8.45 4.89 5.60
CA ALA A 61 -7.94 5.93 6.48
C ALA A 61 -6.51 6.36 6.08
N LEU A 62 -5.61 5.40 5.82
CA LEU A 62 -4.26 5.69 5.35
C LEU A 62 -4.26 6.43 4.01
N ALA A 63 -5.08 6.00 3.05
CA ALA A 63 -5.20 6.66 1.76
C ALA A 63 -5.73 8.11 1.91
N ALA A 64 -6.66 8.36 2.83
CA ALA A 64 -7.13 9.70 3.13
C ALA A 64 -6.00 10.60 3.65
N LEU A 65 -5.22 10.12 4.62
CA LEU A 65 -4.07 10.85 5.18
C LEU A 65 -2.96 11.12 4.14
N LEU A 66 -2.75 10.20 3.21
CA LEU A 66 -1.76 10.35 2.14
C LEU A 66 -2.25 11.25 0.99
N GLY A 67 -3.55 11.22 0.70
CA GLY A 67 -4.17 11.97 -0.41
C GLY A 67 -4.49 13.42 -0.05
N PHE A 68 -4.75 13.69 1.22
CA PHE A 68 -5.03 15.02 1.73
C PHE A 68 -4.27 15.22 3.06
N PRO A 69 -3.44 16.26 3.21
CA PRO A 69 -3.04 16.66 4.56
C PRO A 69 -4.32 16.95 5.33
N GLU A 70 -4.54 16.32 6.49
CA GLU A 70 -5.78 16.50 7.23
C GLU A 70 -6.14 17.99 7.35
N LEU A 71 -7.34 18.34 6.91
CA LEU A 71 -8.10 19.40 7.58
C LEU A 71 -8.42 18.86 8.97
N VAL A 72 -7.45 18.93 9.88
CA VAL A 72 -7.71 18.78 11.31
C VAL A 72 -8.68 19.90 11.65
N ALA A 73 -9.96 19.57 11.82
CA ALA A 73 -10.86 20.41 12.57
C ALA A 73 -10.34 20.39 14.01
N VAL A 74 -9.49 21.37 14.34
CA VAL A 74 -9.09 21.62 15.71
C VAL A 74 -10.39 21.92 16.46
N PRO A 75 -10.80 21.11 17.45
CA PRO A 75 -11.96 21.47 18.27
C PRO A 75 -11.65 22.81 18.97
N ALA A 76 -12.59 23.75 18.84
CA ALA A 76 -12.54 25.07 19.46
C ALA A 76 -12.57 25.00 20.98
#